data_AF-A0A7I0EPR0-F1
#
_entry.id   AF-A0A7I0EPR0-F1
#
_cell.length_a   1.000
_cell.length_b   1.000
_cell.length_c   1.000
_cell.angle_alpha   90.00
_cell.angle_beta   90.00
_cell.angle_gamma   90.00
#
_symmetry.space_group_name_H-M   'P 1'
#
loop_
_entity.id
_entity.type
_entity.pdbx_description
1 polymer ?
#
loop_
_entity_poly.entity_id
_entity_poly.type
_entity_poly.pdbx_seq_one_letter_code
_entity_poly.pdbx_strand_id
1 'polypeptide(L)'
;MCVLTPNLVGLEECDSTEDAWSMYGAVEFDGLRILDRPLVPHLGSPEHSESEALTRVVAGYAEEGKPYWALRDGQASVVDGSSVVLL
;
A
#
# COMPACT_ATOMS: atom_id res chain seq x y z
N MET A 1 -3.83 1.02 -5.26
CA MET A 1 -2.68 1.53 -4.46
C MET A 1 -3.02 2.76 -3.61
N CYS A 2 -2.37 2.96 -2.45
CA CYS A 2 -2.68 4.05 -1.50
C CYS A 2 -1.46 4.96 -1.26
N VAL A 3 -1.62 6.27 -1.50
CA VAL A 3 -0.55 7.27 -1.35
C VAL A 3 -0.50 7.96 0.02
N LEU A 4 -1.39 7.59 0.95
CA LEU A 4 -1.53 8.24 2.25
C LEU A 4 -0.36 7.95 3.22
N THR A 5 0.48 6.98 2.89
CA THR A 5 1.53 6.42 3.74
C THR A 5 2.80 7.31 3.72
N PRO A 6 3.86 7.01 4.50
CA PRO A 6 5.08 7.81 4.44
C PRO A 6 5.93 7.61 3.19
N ASN A 7 5.90 6.42 2.61
CA ASN A 7 6.53 6.08 1.32
C ASN A 7 5.73 4.98 0.61
N LEU A 8 5.99 4.85 -0.69
CA LEU A 8 5.35 3.94 -1.63
C LEU A 8 6.27 2.77 -2.04
N VAL A 9 7.40 2.59 -1.35
CA VAL A 9 8.36 1.52 -1.68
C VAL A 9 7.72 0.15 -1.44
N GLY A 10 7.83 -0.73 -2.44
CA GLY A 10 7.20 -2.03 -2.53
C GLY A 10 5.91 -2.02 -3.38
N LEU A 11 5.32 -0.86 -3.62
CA LEU A 11 4.08 -0.73 -4.40
C LEU A 11 4.32 -0.88 -5.92
N GLU A 12 5.58 -0.85 -6.36
CA GLU A 12 5.99 -1.15 -7.72
C GLU A 12 5.64 -2.59 -8.18
N GLU A 13 5.34 -3.49 -7.24
CA GLU A 13 4.79 -4.83 -7.51
C GLU A 13 3.38 -4.80 -8.11
N CYS A 14 2.63 -3.73 -7.85
CA CYS A 14 1.28 -3.55 -8.35
C CYS A 14 1.24 -2.65 -9.59
N ASP A 15 2.14 -1.67 -9.68
CA ASP A 15 2.22 -0.72 -10.79
C ASP A 15 3.67 -0.46 -11.17
N SER A 16 4.04 -0.75 -12.42
CA SER A 16 5.43 -0.66 -12.88
C SER A 16 5.93 0.78 -12.88
N THR A 17 7.20 0.97 -12.54
CA THR A 17 7.84 2.28 -12.56
C THR A 17 8.37 2.69 -13.94
N GLU A 18 8.31 1.79 -14.93
CA GLU A 18 8.92 1.99 -16.25
C GLU A 18 8.36 3.21 -16.98
N ASP A 19 7.04 3.41 -16.95
CA ASP A 19 6.39 4.53 -17.63
C ASP A 19 6.83 5.87 -17.03
N ALA A 20 6.90 5.94 -15.69
CA ALA A 20 7.35 7.14 -14.99
C ALA A 20 8.82 7.45 -15.29
N TRP A 21 9.69 6.43 -15.27
CA TRP A 21 11.09 6.58 -15.67
C TRP A 21 11.24 7.03 -17.13
N SER A 22 10.51 6.41 -18.05
CA SER A 22 10.56 6.70 -19.49
C SER A 22 10.10 8.13 -19.79
N MET A 23 9.02 8.58 -19.15
CA MET A 23 8.40 9.86 -19.43
C MET A 23 9.05 11.02 -18.67
N TYR A 24 9.48 10.80 -17.43
CA TYR A 24 9.92 11.88 -16.52
C TYR A 24 11.38 11.76 -16.07
N GLY A 25 12.04 10.62 -16.30
CA GLY A 25 13.44 10.40 -15.92
C GLY A 25 13.67 10.25 -14.41
N ALA A 26 12.61 10.08 -13.62
CA ALA A 26 12.65 9.81 -12.19
C ALA A 26 11.32 9.22 -11.72
N VAL A 27 11.32 8.59 -10.55
CA VAL A 27 10.13 8.06 -9.87
C VAL A 27 10.09 8.62 -8.45
N GLU A 28 8.94 9.14 -8.06
CA GLU A 28 8.72 9.61 -6.70
C GLU A 28 8.09 8.51 -5.87
N PHE A 29 8.69 8.23 -4.71
CA PHE A 29 8.20 7.25 -3.75
C PHE A 29 7.77 7.89 -2.43
N ASP A 30 7.95 9.20 -2.24
CA ASP A 30 7.40 9.88 -1.08
C ASP A 30 5.86 9.80 -1.09
N GLY A 31 5.31 9.36 0.03
CA GLY A 31 3.88 9.40 0.26
C GLY A 31 3.45 10.66 1.02
N LEU A 32 2.14 10.83 1.19
CA LEU A 32 1.55 12.02 1.82
C LEU A 32 1.76 12.10 3.34
N ARG A 33 2.28 11.04 3.99
CA ARG A 33 2.56 10.98 5.44
C ARG A 33 1.32 11.28 6.31
N ILE A 34 0.13 10.90 5.83
CA ILE A 34 -1.13 10.99 6.59
C ILE A 34 -1.27 9.79 7.53
N LEU A 35 -0.89 8.60 7.06
CA LEU A 35 -0.80 7.38 7.86
C LEU A 35 0.64 7.15 8.35
N ASP A 36 0.77 6.46 9.47
CA ASP A 36 2.05 6.19 10.13
C ASP A 36 2.83 5.00 9.54
N ARG A 37 2.16 4.17 8.74
CA ARG A 37 2.72 2.95 8.14
C ARG A 37 2.02 2.64 6.81
N PRO A 38 2.61 1.77 5.95
CA PRO A 38 1.98 1.32 4.72
C PRO A 38 0.56 0.79 4.91
N LEU A 39 -0.30 0.97 3.90
CA LEU A 39 -1.64 0.41 3.85
C LEU A 39 -1.74 -0.47 2.61
N VAL A 40 -2.07 -1.74 2.81
CA VAL A 40 -2.25 -2.76 1.78
C VAL A 40 -3.75 -3.01 1.64
N PRO A 41 -4.40 -2.45 0.59
CA PRO A 41 -5.81 -2.69 0.34
C PRO A 41 -6.01 -4.10 -0.25
N HIS A 42 -7.26 -4.50 -0.44
CA HIS A 42 -7.69 -5.71 -1.18
C HIS A 42 -7.05 -7.06 -0.74
N LEU A 43 -6.42 -7.11 0.43
CA LEU A 43 -5.59 -8.25 0.80
C LEU A 43 -6.45 -9.47 1.14
N GLY A 44 -6.37 -10.50 0.31
CA GLY A 44 -7.20 -11.69 0.46
C GLY A 44 -8.65 -11.45 0.05
N SER A 45 -8.91 -10.43 -0.77
CA SER A 45 -10.16 -10.27 -1.52
C SER A 45 -10.12 -11.22 -2.73
N PRO A 46 -10.98 -12.26 -2.82
CA PRO A 46 -10.86 -13.30 -3.85
C PRO A 46 -11.03 -12.82 -5.29
N GLU A 47 -11.88 -11.82 -5.51
CA GLU A 47 -12.27 -11.34 -6.84
C GLU A 47 -11.52 -10.06 -7.26
N HIS A 48 -10.57 -9.58 -6.46
CA HIS A 48 -9.87 -8.33 -6.74
C HIS A 48 -8.61 -8.59 -7.56
N SER A 49 -8.49 -7.92 -8.72
CA SER A 49 -7.37 -8.12 -9.66
C SER A 49 -5.99 -7.87 -9.05
N GLU A 50 -5.89 -6.98 -8.07
CA GLU A 50 -4.63 -6.66 -7.38
C GLU A 50 -4.27 -7.63 -6.24
N SER A 51 -5.14 -8.58 -5.85
CA SER A 51 -4.99 -9.40 -4.64
C SER A 51 -3.69 -10.24 -4.61
N GLU A 52 -3.29 -10.81 -5.75
CA GLU A 52 -2.03 -11.55 -5.86
C GLU A 52 -0.80 -10.65 -5.74
N ALA A 53 -0.82 -9.48 -6.37
CA ALA A 53 0.26 -8.51 -6.27
C ALA A 53 0.44 -8.02 -4.83
N LEU A 54 -0.67 -7.70 -4.17
CA LEU A 54 -0.68 -7.27 -2.78
C LEU A 54 -0.23 -8.38 -1.81
N THR A 55 -0.44 -9.65 -2.17
CA THR A 55 0.12 -10.79 -1.43
C THR A 55 1.66 -10.80 -1.50
N ARG A 56 2.25 -10.46 -2.64
CA ARG A 56 3.71 -10.30 -2.76
C ARG A 56 4.23 -9.11 -1.97
N VAL A 57 3.52 -7.98 -2.02
CA VAL A 57 3.86 -6.78 -1.23
C VAL A 57 3.94 -7.10 0.26
N VAL A 58 2.94 -7.79 0.82
CA VAL A 58 2.96 -8.15 2.26
C VAL A 58 4.02 -9.18 2.60
N ALA A 59 4.38 -10.07 1.68
CA ALA A 59 5.49 -10.99 1.88
C ALA A 59 6.82 -10.22 2.04
N GLY A 60 7.09 -9.24 1.16
CA GLY A 60 8.25 -8.36 1.29
C GLY A 60 8.26 -7.58 2.61
N TYR A 61 7.11 -7.00 2.99
CA TYR A 61 6.99 -6.33 4.30
C TYR A 61 7.24 -7.27 5.48
N ALA A 62 6.78 -8.53 5.41
CA ALA A 62 6.99 -9.51 6.46
C ALA A 62 8.47 -9.91 6.58
N GLU A 63 9.18 -10.07 5.45
CA GLU A 63 10.63 -10.34 5.42
C GLU A 63 11.43 -9.19 6.04
N GLU A 64 10.99 -7.95 5.85
CA GLU A 64 11.60 -6.74 6.43
C GLU A 64 11.18 -6.46 7.88
N GLY A 65 10.19 -7.18 8.42
CA GLY A 65 9.57 -6.86 9.71
C GLY A 65 8.84 -5.51 9.72
N LYS A 66 8.41 -5.02 8.55
CA LYS A 66 7.75 -3.72 8.35
C LYS A 66 6.27 -3.83 8.75
N PRO A 67 5.77 -3.08 9.73
CA PRO A 67 4.36 -3.08 10.07
C PRO A 67 3.53 -2.43 8.96
N TYR A 68 2.33 -2.95 8.70
CA TYR A 68 1.39 -2.42 7.71
C TYR A 68 -0.06 -2.53 8.19
N TRP A 69 -0.92 -1.68 7.65
CA TRP A 69 -2.38 -1.84 7.72
C TRP A 69 -2.82 -2.76 6.59
N ALA A 70 -3.65 -3.75 6.90
CA ALA A 70 -4.23 -4.66 5.92
C ALA A 70 -5.75 -4.47 5.87
N LEU A 71 -6.29 -4.24 4.68
CA LEU A 71 -7.73 -4.15 4.46
C LEU A 71 -8.16 -5.15 3.38
N ARG A 72 -9.32 -5.78 3.59
CA ARG A 72 -10.09 -6.47 2.54
C ARG A 72 -11.12 -5.54 1.93
N ASP A 73 -11.65 -5.93 0.79
CA ASP A 73 -12.74 -5.20 0.14
C ASP A 73 -13.94 -5.11 1.08
N GLY A 74 -14.55 -3.92 1.14
CA GLY A 74 -15.64 -3.62 2.06
C GLY A 74 -15.20 -3.17 3.45
N GLN A 75 -13.94 -3.35 3.83
CA GLN A 75 -13.41 -2.82 5.10
C GLN A 75 -12.94 -1.37 4.96
N ALA A 76 -12.99 -0.62 6.05
CA ALA A 76 -12.45 0.74 6.11
C ALA A 76 -11.73 0.99 7.44
N SER A 77 -10.59 1.68 7.39
CA SER A 77 -9.97 2.23 8.59
C SER A 77 -10.40 3.67 8.78
N VAL A 78 -11.01 3.99 9.91
CA VAL A 78 -11.37 5.35 10.32
C VAL A 78 -10.34 5.85 11.33
N VAL A 79 -9.69 6.96 10.98
CA VAL A 79 -8.72 7.63 11.84
C VAL A 79 -9.32 8.96 12.31
N ASP A 80 -9.47 9.11 13.63
CA ASP A 80 -9.95 10.33 14.29
C ASP A 80 -8.99 10.71 15.42
N GLY A 81 -8.10 11.66 15.15
CA GLY A 81 -7.00 12.01 16.05
C GLY A 81 -6.11 10.78 16.32
N SER A 82 -6.06 10.35 17.59
CA SER A 82 -5.32 9.14 17.99
C SER A 82 -6.17 7.86 17.95
N SER A 83 -7.45 7.95 17.61
CA SER A 83 -8.35 6.79 17.49
C SER A 83 -8.23 6.18 16.10
N VAL A 84 -8.07 4.85 16.05
CA VAL A 84 -8.10 4.07 14.82
C VAL A 84 -9.09 2.94 14.99
N VAL A 85 -10.11 2.91 14.13
CA VAL A 85 -11.15 1.87 14.12
C VAL A 85 -11.17 1.19 12.76
N LEU A 86 -11.24 -0.14 12.75
CA LEU A 86 -11.50 -0.93 11.54
C LEU A 86 -13.00 -1.25 11.48
N LEU A 87 -13.65 -0.79 10.41
CA LEU A 87 -15.05 -1.07 10.07
C LEU A 87 -15.13 -2.19 9.05
#